data_AF-A0A4Q3TYE7-F1
#
_entry.id   AF-A0A4Q3TYE7-F1
#
_cell.length_a   1.000
_cell.length_b   1.000
_cell.length_c   1.000
_cell.angle_alpha   90.00
_cell.angle_beta   90.00
_cell.angle_gamma   90.00
#
_symmetry.space_group_name_H-M   'P 1'
#
loop_
_entity.id
_entity.type
_entity.pdbx_description
1 polymer ?
#
loop_
_entity_poly.entity_id
_entity_poly.type
_entity_poly.pdbx_seq_one_letter_code
_entity_poly.pdbx_strand_id
1 'polypeptide(L)'
;MSDENDKTNEGQGNAGGTPSQTGPRAPLSLKPRVVGSVPTGTVKQSFSHGRSKTVVVETKRRAGAGGPQRPQGFDVARPQQTSQAPRPQGQRPSQPAGGALSPEEQEARRRAIALATQANAAKADAAAAAKAAADAAAREQAAATRFLLLGRQG
;
A
#
# COMPACT_ATOMS: atom_id res chain seq x y z
N MET A 1 32.33 -38.00 29.13
CA MET A 1 31.76 -37.85 30.49
C MET A 1 31.92 -36.41 30.90
N SER A 2 30.95 -35.95 31.70
CA SER A 2 30.73 -34.67 32.38
C SER A 2 32.00 -33.86 32.71
N ASP A 3 32.03 -32.54 32.45
CA ASP A 3 31.44 -31.44 33.22
C ASP A 3 32.32 -31.06 34.43
N GLU A 4 33.04 -29.95 34.30
CA GLU A 4 33.69 -29.21 35.39
C GLU A 4 34.28 -27.94 34.77
N ASN A 5 34.29 -26.76 35.37
CA ASN A 5 33.64 -26.10 36.49
C ASN A 5 34.38 -24.74 36.45
N ASP A 6 33.74 -23.59 36.39
CA ASP A 6 33.33 -22.79 37.54
C ASP A 6 33.98 -21.41 37.39
N LYS A 7 33.11 -20.39 37.49
CA LYS A 7 33.29 -18.99 37.93
C LYS A 7 34.69 -18.36 37.80
N THR A 8 34.77 -17.19 37.17
CA THR A 8 34.61 -15.84 37.80
C THR A 8 34.88 -14.83 36.64
N ASN A 9 34.37 -13.60 36.55
CA ASN A 9 33.94 -12.68 37.56
C ASN A 9 33.20 -11.47 36.89
N GLU A 10 32.16 -11.01 37.56
CA GLU A 10 31.79 -9.60 37.81
C GLU A 10 31.26 -8.73 36.65
N GLY A 11 29.96 -8.46 36.77
CA GLY A 11 29.52 -7.10 37.07
C GLY A 11 29.43 -6.15 35.88
N GLN A 12 28.22 -5.91 35.38
CA GLN A 12 27.44 -4.73 35.80
C GLN A 12 26.14 -4.60 35.00
N GLY A 13 25.02 -4.63 35.74
CA GLY A 13 23.87 -3.75 35.53
C GLY A 13 22.98 -3.99 34.32
N ASN A 14 21.77 -4.52 34.56
CA ASN A 14 20.62 -3.61 34.52
C ASN A 14 19.47 -4.16 35.37
N ALA A 15 19.11 -3.40 36.40
CA ALA A 15 17.96 -3.65 37.24
C ALA A 15 16.67 -3.46 36.43
N GLY A 16 15.77 -4.45 36.47
CA GLY A 16 14.54 -4.40 35.69
C GLY A 16 13.47 -5.42 36.05
N GLY A 17 13.30 -5.70 37.34
CA GLY A 17 12.04 -6.11 37.98
C GLY A 17 11.28 -7.33 37.43
N THR A 18 11.32 -8.44 38.17
CA THR A 18 10.35 -9.54 38.17
C THR A 18 8.91 -8.97 38.21
N PRO A 19 8.00 -9.27 37.26
CA PRO A 19 6.64 -8.76 37.35
C PRO A 19 5.86 -9.50 38.44
N SER A 20 5.59 -8.80 39.54
CA SER A 20 4.74 -9.27 40.64
C SER A 20 3.38 -9.78 40.16
N GLN A 21 2.95 -10.88 40.77
CA GLN A 21 1.81 -11.73 40.45
C GLN A 21 0.44 -11.17 40.90
N THR A 22 0.30 -9.91 41.29
CA THR A 22 -0.96 -9.38 41.83
C THR A 22 -1.17 -7.91 41.47
N GLY A 23 -1.88 -7.65 40.36
CA GLY A 23 -2.34 -6.31 39.97
C GLY A 23 -2.60 -6.17 38.46
N PRO A 24 -3.52 -5.29 38.01
CA PRO A 24 -3.79 -5.09 36.60
C PRO A 24 -2.54 -4.56 35.89
N ARG A 25 -1.95 -5.39 35.03
CA ARG A 25 -0.74 -5.03 34.27
C ARG A 25 -1.09 -3.96 33.24
N ALA A 26 -0.23 -2.96 33.10
CA ALA A 26 -0.38 -1.92 32.09
C ALA A 26 -0.51 -2.54 30.68
N PRO A 27 -1.40 -2.01 29.81
CA PRO A 27 -1.57 -2.54 28.47
C PRO A 27 -0.30 -2.31 27.64
N LEU A 28 0.15 -3.36 26.94
CA LEU A 28 1.29 -3.31 26.03
C LEU A 28 0.94 -2.44 24.81
N SER A 29 1.46 -1.21 24.74
CA SER A 29 1.37 -0.39 23.54
C SER A 29 2.44 -0.78 22.51
N LEU A 30 2.02 -1.08 21.28
CA LEU A 30 2.93 -1.33 20.17
C LEU A 30 3.49 0.01 19.66
N LYS A 31 4.80 0.09 19.40
CA LYS A 31 5.41 1.25 18.74
C LYS A 31 4.80 1.44 17.34
N PRO A 32 4.66 2.68 16.83
CA PRO A 32 4.16 2.95 15.47
C PRO A 32 4.92 2.10 14.45
N ARG A 33 4.20 1.38 13.59
CA ARG A 33 4.81 0.49 12.59
C ARG A 33 5.76 1.29 11.71
N VAL A 34 7.04 0.93 11.75
CA VAL A 34 8.07 1.47 10.86
C VAL A 34 7.76 1.10 9.41
N VAL A 35 8.16 2.02 8.52
CA VAL A 35 8.14 1.92 7.05
C VAL A 35 8.60 0.52 6.61
N GLY A 36 7.74 -0.21 5.90
CA GLY A 36 8.03 -1.57 5.39
C GLY A 36 7.17 -2.68 5.98
N SER A 37 6.38 -2.39 7.02
CA SER A 37 5.39 -3.34 7.55
C SER A 37 4.07 -3.30 6.77
N VAL A 38 3.53 -4.46 6.40
CA VAL A 38 2.27 -4.57 5.65
C VAL A 38 1.07 -4.23 6.56
N PRO A 39 0.15 -3.33 6.16
CA PRO A 39 -0.97 -2.95 7.00
C PRO A 39 -1.90 -4.14 7.30
N THR A 40 -2.52 -4.12 8.48
CA THR A 40 -3.51 -5.14 8.88
C THR A 40 -4.65 -5.20 7.85
N GLY A 41 -5.01 -6.41 7.41
CA GLY A 41 -5.99 -6.57 6.34
C GLY A 41 -5.39 -6.52 4.93
N THR A 42 -4.07 -6.53 4.79
CA THR A 42 -3.41 -6.71 3.49
C THR A 42 -2.25 -7.70 3.60
N VAL A 43 -1.94 -8.39 2.50
CA VAL A 43 -0.83 -9.36 2.44
C VAL A 43 -0.07 -9.16 1.13
N LYS A 44 1.26 -9.31 1.16
CA LYS A 44 2.06 -9.41 -0.06
C LYS A 44 1.98 -10.83 -0.59
N GLN A 45 1.54 -10.99 -1.83
CA GLN A 45 1.44 -12.27 -2.53
C GLN A 45 2.34 -12.24 -3.76
N SER A 46 3.13 -13.28 -3.94
CA SER A 46 3.94 -13.48 -5.13
C SER A 46 3.11 -14.21 -6.20
N PHE A 47 3.18 -13.72 -7.43
CA PHE A 47 2.58 -14.37 -8.60
C PHE A 47 3.70 -14.96 -9.45
N SER A 48 3.44 -16.13 -10.05
CA SER A 48 4.42 -16.91 -10.84
C SER A 48 5.13 -16.15 -11.97
N HIS A 49 4.58 -15.01 -12.39
CA HIS A 49 5.11 -14.15 -13.45
C HIS A 49 6.16 -13.13 -12.94
N GLY A 50 6.80 -13.37 -11.79
CA GLY A 50 7.87 -12.51 -11.24
C GLY A 50 7.37 -11.20 -10.62
N ARG A 51 6.08 -11.11 -10.28
CA ARG A 51 5.48 -9.89 -9.73
C ARG A 51 4.90 -10.15 -8.35
N SER A 52 5.14 -9.23 -7.43
CA SER A 52 4.47 -9.22 -6.13
C SER A 52 3.33 -8.21 -6.16
N LYS A 53 2.15 -8.58 -5.66
CA LYS A 53 1.07 -7.61 -5.42
C LYS A 53 0.72 -7.53 -3.95
N THR A 54 0.16 -6.39 -3.56
CA THR A 54 -0.50 -6.22 -2.27
C THR A 54 -1.97 -6.56 -2.47
N VAL A 55 -2.43 -7.60 -1.80
CA VAL A 55 -3.82 -8.06 -1.84
C VAL A 55 -4.51 -7.62 -0.56
N VAL A 56 -5.67 -6.98 -0.68
CA VAL A 56 -6.53 -6.65 0.47
C VAL A 56 -7.31 -7.89 0.87
N VAL A 57 -7.33 -8.20 2.15
CA VAL A 57 -8.07 -9.31 2.74
C VAL A 57 -9.17 -8.77 3.64
N GLU A 58 -10.41 -9.08 3.28
CA GLU A 58 -11.57 -8.77 4.11
C GLU A 58 -11.79 -9.92 5.09
N THR A 59 -11.42 -9.70 6.35
CA THR A 59 -11.67 -10.71 7.39
C THR A 59 -13.07 -10.50 7.97
N LYS A 60 -14.06 -11.23 7.42
CA LYS A 60 -15.42 -11.25 7.96
C LYS A 60 -15.45 -11.93 9.33
N ARG A 61 -16.00 -11.24 10.34
CA ARG A 61 -16.26 -11.84 11.66
C ARG A 61 -17.43 -12.83 11.56
N ARG A 62 -17.29 -14.02 12.15
CA ARG A 62 -18.43 -14.91 12.35
C ARG A 62 -19.33 -14.31 13.45
N ALA A 63 -20.64 -14.28 13.20
CA ALA A 63 -21.60 -13.86 14.21
C ALA A 63 -21.48 -14.78 15.44
N GLY A 64 -21.31 -14.20 16.64
CA GLY A 64 -21.09 -14.92 17.89
C GLY A 64 -19.63 -15.00 18.37
N ALA A 65 -18.65 -14.58 17.56
CA ALA A 65 -17.25 -14.48 18.01
C ALA A 65 -17.03 -13.17 18.81
N GLY A 66 -17.55 -13.13 20.04
CA GLY A 66 -17.39 -12.03 20.98
C GLY A 66 -15.98 -11.98 21.57
N GLY A 67 -15.06 -11.32 20.87
CA GLY A 67 -13.73 -11.00 21.40
C GLY A 67 -12.82 -10.32 20.38
N PRO A 68 -11.78 -9.57 20.81
CA PRO A 68 -10.72 -9.10 19.93
C PRO A 68 -9.91 -10.30 19.43
N GLN A 69 -10.31 -10.85 18.28
CA GLN A 69 -9.58 -11.93 17.65
C GLN A 69 -8.23 -11.40 17.16
N ARG A 70 -7.17 -11.74 17.89
CA ARG A 70 -5.79 -11.67 17.39
C ARG A 70 -5.78 -12.35 16.01
N PRO A 71 -5.14 -11.80 14.98
CA PRO A 71 -5.02 -12.48 13.69
C PRO A 71 -4.28 -13.79 13.97
N GLN A 72 -5.03 -14.89 14.07
CA GLN A 72 -4.44 -16.21 14.12
C GLN A 72 -3.74 -16.37 12.78
N GLY A 73 -2.42 -16.56 12.84
CA GLY A 73 -1.62 -16.81 11.65
C GLY A 73 -2.26 -17.92 10.83
N PHE A 74 -2.24 -17.75 9.52
CA PHE A 74 -2.67 -18.78 8.59
C PHE A 74 -1.72 -19.97 8.75
N ASP A 75 -2.27 -21.12 9.13
CA ASP A 75 -1.51 -22.37 9.15
C ASP A 75 -1.27 -22.80 7.69
N VAL A 76 -0.08 -22.51 7.16
CA VAL A 76 0.30 -23.00 5.84
C VAL A 76 0.70 -24.45 6.00
N ALA A 77 -0.27 -25.35 5.84
CA ALA A 77 0.06 -26.73 5.54
C ALA A 77 0.94 -26.74 4.30
N ARG A 78 2.25 -26.99 4.49
CA ARG A 78 3.22 -27.12 3.40
C ARG A 78 2.73 -28.28 2.52
N PRO A 79 2.38 -28.06 1.24
CA PRO A 79 2.01 -29.17 0.39
C PRO A 79 3.20 -30.13 0.30
N GLN A 80 3.00 -31.36 0.78
CA GLN A 80 3.93 -32.46 0.57
C GLN A 80 4.07 -32.62 -0.95
N GLN A 81 5.29 -32.41 -1.46
CA GLN A 81 5.60 -32.65 -2.86
C GLN A 81 5.52 -34.15 -3.11
N THR A 82 4.33 -34.63 -3.49
CA THR A 82 4.21 -35.95 -4.11
C THR A 82 4.85 -35.83 -5.49
N SER A 83 5.97 -36.52 -5.68
CA SER A 83 6.66 -36.67 -6.95
C SER A 83 5.66 -36.98 -8.06
N GLN A 84 5.49 -36.02 -8.97
CA GLN A 84 4.51 -36.09 -10.04
C GLN A 84 5.09 -36.92 -11.18
N ALA A 85 4.52 -38.10 -11.44
CA ALA A 85 4.79 -38.86 -12.65
C ALA A 85 4.49 -37.99 -13.89
N PRO A 86 5.21 -38.16 -15.02
CA PRO A 86 5.02 -37.32 -16.20
C PRO A 86 3.61 -37.51 -16.73
N ARG A 87 2.78 -36.47 -16.68
CA ARG A 87 1.48 -36.46 -17.35
C ARG A 87 1.70 -36.14 -18.83
N PRO A 88 0.99 -36.83 -19.75
CA PRO A 88 1.06 -36.49 -21.17
C PRO A 88 0.58 -35.06 -21.36
N GLN A 89 1.40 -34.25 -22.04
CA GLN A 89 1.10 -32.87 -22.40
C GLN A 89 -0.05 -32.88 -23.41
N GLY A 90 -1.28 -32.69 -22.94
CA GLY A 90 -2.39 -32.31 -23.81
C GLY A 90 -2.00 -31.04 -24.55
N GLN A 91 -2.17 -31.05 -25.88
CA GLN A 91 -1.94 -29.89 -26.73
C GLN A 91 -2.73 -28.70 -26.19
N ARG A 92 -2.01 -27.76 -25.58
CA ARG A 92 -2.57 -26.48 -25.18
C ARG A 92 -2.94 -25.76 -26.48
N PRO A 93 -4.18 -25.27 -26.67
CA PRO A 93 -4.49 -24.44 -27.82
C PRO A 93 -3.48 -23.29 -27.81
N SER A 94 -2.73 -23.16 -28.91
CA SER A 94 -1.81 -22.08 -29.14
C SER A 94 -2.61 -20.79 -29.02
N GLN A 95 -2.48 -20.12 -27.87
CA GLN A 95 -2.75 -18.70 -27.81
C GLN A 95 -1.94 -18.07 -28.95
N PRO A 96 -2.54 -17.20 -29.78
CA PRO A 96 -1.84 -16.62 -30.90
C PRO A 96 -0.51 -16.09 -30.40
N ALA A 97 0.56 -16.65 -30.96
CA ALA A 97 1.94 -16.30 -30.64
C ALA A 97 2.16 -14.87 -31.12
N GLY A 98 1.83 -13.90 -30.27
CA GLY A 98 1.74 -12.52 -30.71
C GLY A 98 1.29 -11.62 -29.58
N GLY A 99 2.14 -11.43 -28.56
CA GLY A 99 2.04 -10.31 -27.63
C GLY A 99 2.24 -8.94 -28.30
N ALA A 100 2.17 -8.87 -29.63
CA ALA A 100 2.27 -7.68 -30.45
C ALA A 100 0.92 -7.46 -31.13
N LEU A 101 0.37 -6.25 -30.96
CA LEU A 101 -0.85 -5.80 -31.61
C LEU A 101 -0.73 -5.95 -33.14
N SER A 102 -1.82 -6.29 -33.82
CA SER A 102 -1.87 -6.23 -35.29
C SER A 102 -1.56 -4.80 -35.77
N PRO A 103 -1.07 -4.60 -37.00
CA PRO A 103 -0.72 -3.27 -37.51
C PRO A 103 -1.88 -2.27 -37.44
N GLU A 104 -3.11 -2.74 -37.67
CA GLU A 104 -4.33 -1.92 -37.54
C GLU A 104 -4.58 -1.50 -36.08
N GLU A 105 -4.47 -2.44 -35.14
CA GLU A 105 -4.59 -2.13 -33.71
C GLU A 105 -3.48 -1.19 -33.22
N GLN A 106 -2.25 -1.31 -33.75
CA GLN A 106 -1.17 -0.37 -33.45
C GLN A 106 -1.50 1.03 -33.94
N GLU A 107 -2.08 1.18 -35.12
CA GLU A 107 -2.50 2.48 -35.64
C GLU A 107 -3.66 3.07 -34.85
N ALA A 108 -4.67 2.26 -34.52
CA ALA A 108 -5.77 2.67 -33.65
C ALA A 108 -5.24 3.18 -32.29
N ARG A 109 -4.26 2.47 -31.72
CA ARG A 109 -3.58 2.88 -30.49
C ARG A 109 -2.85 4.21 -30.64
N ARG A 110 -2.10 4.41 -31.73
CA ARG A 110 -1.40 5.69 -32.01
C ARG A 110 -2.40 6.84 -32.11
N ARG A 111 -3.51 6.66 -32.84
CA ARG A 111 -4.57 7.68 -32.97
C ARG A 111 -5.22 8.00 -31.63
N ALA A 112 -5.53 7.00 -30.81
CA ALA A 112 -6.09 7.20 -29.47
C ALA A 112 -5.16 8.00 -28.55
N ILE A 113 -3.85 7.71 -28.58
CA ILE A 113 -2.86 8.46 -27.80
C ILE A 113 -2.75 9.91 -28.28
N ALA A 114 -2.74 10.14 -29.59
CA ALA A 114 -2.70 11.49 -30.16
C ALA A 114 -3.93 12.31 -29.76
N LEU A 115 -5.13 11.73 -29.87
CA LEU A 115 -6.38 12.37 -29.47
C LEU A 115 -6.39 12.71 -27.97
N ALA A 116 -5.97 11.76 -27.11
CA ALA A 116 -5.92 11.97 -25.67
C ALA A 116 -4.90 13.06 -25.29
N THR A 117 -3.75 13.09 -25.97
CA THR A 117 -2.74 14.13 -25.77
C THR A 117 -3.27 15.50 -26.14
N GLN A 118 -3.95 15.63 -27.29
CA GLN A 118 -4.56 16.88 -27.72
C GLN A 118 -5.65 17.35 -26.76
N ALA A 119 -6.52 16.45 -26.31
CA ALA A 119 -7.57 16.79 -25.34
C ALA A 119 -6.99 17.24 -23.99
N ASN A 120 -5.90 16.62 -23.54
CA ASN A 120 -5.22 17.02 -22.31
C ASN A 120 -4.56 18.40 -22.44
N ALA A 121 -3.94 18.70 -23.58
CA ALA A 121 -3.39 20.03 -23.84
C ALA A 121 -4.48 21.10 -23.83
N ALA A 122 -5.58 20.88 -24.54
CA ALA A 122 -6.71 21.82 -24.56
C ALA A 122 -7.32 22.05 -23.16
N LYS A 123 -7.41 20.99 -22.33
CA LYS A 123 -7.85 21.12 -20.93
C LYS A 123 -6.86 21.91 -20.09
N ALA A 124 -5.56 21.71 -20.28
CA ALA A 124 -4.54 22.46 -19.56
C ALA A 124 -4.58 23.95 -19.92
N ASP A 125 -4.72 24.27 -21.20
CA ASP A 125 -4.85 25.66 -21.68
C ASP A 125 -6.11 26.33 -21.13
N ALA A 126 -7.25 25.63 -21.16
CA ALA A 126 -8.50 26.13 -20.59
C ALA A 126 -8.39 26.34 -19.07
N ALA A 127 -7.74 25.43 -18.34
CA ALA A 127 -7.50 25.58 -16.91
C ALA A 127 -6.55 26.75 -16.60
N ALA A 128 -5.52 26.97 -17.42
CA ALA A 128 -4.61 28.09 -17.28
C ALA A 128 -5.32 29.43 -17.52
N ALA A 129 -6.14 29.52 -18.57
CA ALA A 129 -6.95 30.70 -18.87
C ALA A 129 -7.96 30.99 -17.74
N ALA A 130 -8.65 29.96 -17.24
CA ALA A 130 -9.58 30.09 -16.12
C ALA A 130 -8.88 30.59 -14.85
N LYS A 131 -7.69 30.05 -14.56
CA LYS A 131 -6.88 30.51 -13.42
C LYS A 131 -6.44 31.97 -13.59
N ALA A 132 -5.98 32.36 -14.78
CA ALA A 132 -5.58 33.74 -15.05
C ALA A 132 -6.75 34.71 -14.89
N ALA A 133 -7.95 34.35 -15.38
CA ALA A 133 -9.16 35.14 -15.20
C ALA A 133 -9.56 35.26 -13.71
N ALA A 134 -9.49 34.16 -12.96
CA ALA A 134 -9.76 34.17 -11.52
C ALA A 134 -8.75 35.03 -10.75
N ASP A 135 -7.46 34.94 -11.07
CA ASP A 135 -6.40 35.75 -10.45
C ASP A 135 -6.60 37.25 -10.78
N ALA A 136 -7.03 37.59 -11.99
CA ALA A 136 -7.36 38.97 -12.38
C ALA A 136 -8.57 39.51 -11.59
N ALA A 137 -9.67 38.74 -11.54
CA ALA A 137 -10.86 39.12 -10.77
C ALA A 137 -10.56 39.28 -9.28
N ALA A 138 -9.73 38.39 -8.70
CA ALA A 138 -9.31 38.49 -7.31
C ALA A 138 -8.50 39.76 -7.05
N ARG A 139 -7.62 40.17 -7.98
CA ARG A 139 -6.87 41.43 -7.88
C ARG A 139 -7.77 42.66 -7.95
N GLU A 140 -8.77 42.66 -8.83
CA GLU A 140 -9.74 43.75 -8.91
C GLU A 140 -10.57 43.86 -7.64
N GLN A 141 -11.07 42.74 -7.10
CA GLN A 141 -11.80 42.72 -5.82
C GLN A 141 -10.92 43.21 -4.66
N ALA A 142 -9.65 42.78 -4.61
CA ALA A 142 -8.71 43.25 -3.60
C ALA A 142 -8.42 44.76 -3.73
N ALA A 143 -8.28 45.28 -4.96
CA ALA A 143 -8.08 46.70 -5.21
C ALA A 143 -9.31 47.53 -4.81
N ALA A 144 -10.52 47.09 -5.20
CA ALA A 144 -11.78 47.73 -4.82
C ALA A 144 -11.99 47.71 -3.30
N THR A 145 -11.72 46.59 -2.64
CA THR A 145 -11.80 46.47 -1.17
C THR A 145 -10.79 47.38 -0.48
N ARG A 146 -9.56 47.46 -0.98
CA ARG A 146 -8.53 48.36 -0.45
C ARG A 146 -8.93 49.83 -0.61
N PHE A 147 -9.51 50.21 -1.75
CA PHE A 147 -10.00 51.57 -1.99
C PHE A 147 -11.14 51.95 -1.03
N LEU A 148 -12.10 51.05 -0.83
CA LEU A 148 -13.20 51.23 0.13
C LEU A 148 -12.72 51.36 1.58
N LEU A 149 -11.72 50.58 1.97
CA LEU A 149 -11.15 50.63 3.32
C LEU A 149 -10.41 51.95 3.58
N LEU A 150 -9.70 52.46 2.57
CA LEU A 150 -8.93 53.71 2.68
C LEU A 150 -9.82 54.96 2.67
N GLY A 151 -10.92 54.94 1.91
CA GLY A 151 -11.90 56.02 1.86
C GLY A 151 -12.78 56.19 3.10
N ARG A 152 -12.76 55.23 4.04
CA ARG A 152 -13.56 55.25 5.28
C ARG A 152 -12.83 55.87 6.49
N GLN A 153 -11.55 56.21 6.36
CA GLN A 153 -10.71 56.76 7.44
C GLN A 153 -10.45 58.28 7.35
N GLY A 154 -11.11 59.00 6.44
CA GLY A 154 -11.11 60.47 6.39
C GLY A 154 -12.50 61.01 6.68
#